data_AF-A0A3D8HP76-F1
#
_entry.id   AF-A0A3D8HP76-F1
#
_cell.length_a   1.000
_cell.length_b   1.000
_cell.length_c   1.000
_cell.angle_alpha   90.00
_cell.angle_beta   90.00
_cell.angle_gamma   90.00
#
_symmetry.space_group_name_H-M   'P 1'
#
loop_
_entity.id
_entity.type
_entity.pdbx_description
1 polymer ?
#
loop_
_entity_poly.entity_id
_entity_poly.type
_entity_poly.pdbx_seq_one_letter_code
_entity_poly.pdbx_strand_id
1 'polypeptide(L)'
;MDYSKQSINESYAKLGTISKLNNKRFPFREVIKNIEKREVLEFKNARLLGLLKSACKNTITPVNNIEFSGRPNEFGNIVANLFAIECKGVGLDYQKPKDTQGKGKESGYPDGLVVFENQYFYTELKTCEQSKQNQTLRSFFYSPSTHSKILYDASHLVICFLTYKNGSALLLNGEFHIVYMYEKEVKLKLEYNINNKELYGGKLL
;
A
#
# COMPACT_ATOMS: atom_id res chain seq x y z
N MET A 1 21.57 -36.87 14.42
CA MET A 1 21.13 -36.26 13.14
C MET A 1 20.84 -34.80 13.42
N ASP A 2 21.52 -33.90 12.71
CA ASP A 2 21.54 -32.47 12.99
C ASP A 2 20.31 -31.82 12.32
N TYR A 3 19.19 -31.77 13.05
CA TYR A 3 17.90 -31.21 12.59
C TYR A 3 18.04 -29.79 12.01
N SER A 4 19.06 -29.03 12.45
CA SER A 4 19.37 -27.70 11.95
C SER A 4 19.73 -27.69 10.45
N LYS A 5 20.61 -28.62 10.01
CA LYS A 5 21.06 -28.71 8.61
C LYS A 5 19.97 -29.21 7.67
N GLN A 6 19.10 -30.11 8.16
CA GLN A 6 17.98 -30.61 7.38
C GLN A 6 16.92 -29.51 7.13
N SER A 7 16.61 -28.69 8.14
CA SER A 7 15.66 -27.57 8.02
C SER A 7 16.14 -26.45 7.08
N ILE A 8 17.44 -26.19 7.03
CA ILE A 8 18.05 -25.21 6.13
C ILE A 8 18.00 -25.72 4.68
N ASN A 9 18.32 -27.00 4.46
CA ASN A 9 18.25 -27.62 3.13
C ASN A 9 16.82 -27.62 2.56
N GLU A 10 15.81 -27.86 3.39
CA GLU A 10 14.40 -27.73 3.00
C GLU A 10 14.02 -26.29 2.61
N SER A 11 14.60 -25.30 3.28
CA SER A 11 14.35 -23.89 2.97
C SER A 11 14.94 -23.49 1.62
N TYR A 12 16.15 -23.97 1.29
CA TYR A 12 16.75 -23.74 -0.02
C TYR A 12 15.97 -24.40 -1.16
N ALA A 13 15.44 -25.61 -0.95
CA ALA A 13 14.59 -26.27 -1.94
C ALA A 13 13.30 -25.46 -2.24
N LYS A 14 12.71 -24.83 -1.22
CA LYS A 14 11.53 -23.96 -1.37
C LYS A 14 11.82 -22.71 -2.21
N LEU A 15 13.04 -22.16 -2.19
CA LEU A 15 13.41 -21.03 -3.06
C LEU A 15 13.26 -21.37 -4.53
N GLY A 16 13.67 -22.58 -4.94
CA GLY A 16 13.51 -23.08 -6.31
C GLY A 16 12.04 -23.25 -6.72
N THR A 17 11.14 -23.52 -5.77
CA THR A 17 9.70 -23.60 -6.04
C THR A 17 9.08 -22.21 -6.15
N ILE A 18 9.42 -21.29 -5.24
CA ILE A 18 8.91 -19.92 -5.22
C ILE A 18 9.38 -19.16 -6.47
N SER A 19 10.62 -19.36 -6.91
CA SER A 19 11.16 -18.70 -8.12
C SER A 19 10.35 -19.00 -9.38
N LYS A 20 9.77 -20.19 -9.50
CA LYS A 20 8.88 -20.59 -10.61
C LYS A 20 7.54 -19.83 -10.61
N LEU A 21 7.14 -19.27 -9.47
CA LEU A 21 5.95 -18.43 -9.35
C LEU A 21 6.21 -16.97 -9.75
N ASN A 22 7.47 -16.57 -9.97
CA ASN A 22 7.80 -15.20 -10.36
C ASN A 22 7.08 -14.80 -11.66
N ASN A 23 6.57 -13.58 -11.71
CA ASN A 23 5.73 -13.01 -12.77
C ASN A 23 4.35 -13.68 -12.99
N LYS A 24 3.97 -14.70 -12.22
CA LYS A 24 2.61 -15.24 -12.23
C LYS A 24 1.63 -14.25 -11.59
N ARG A 25 0.38 -14.30 -12.04
CA ARG A 25 -0.73 -13.51 -11.52
C ARG A 25 -1.57 -14.35 -10.57
N PHE A 26 -2.07 -13.71 -9.53
CA PHE A 26 -2.92 -14.31 -8.50
C PHE A 26 -4.03 -13.33 -8.14
N PRO A 27 -5.27 -13.80 -7.88
CA PRO A 27 -6.28 -12.94 -7.30
C PRO A 27 -5.78 -12.38 -5.96
N PHE A 28 -5.90 -11.06 -5.77
CA PHE A 28 -5.40 -10.38 -4.58
C PHE A 28 -6.00 -10.97 -3.29
N ARG A 29 -7.29 -11.27 -3.29
CA ARG A 29 -7.96 -11.92 -2.15
C ARG A 29 -7.33 -13.26 -1.76
N GLU A 30 -6.91 -14.06 -2.75
CA GLU A 30 -6.27 -15.36 -2.48
C GLU A 30 -4.86 -15.17 -1.93
N VAL A 31 -4.15 -14.13 -2.38
CA VAL A 31 -2.83 -13.77 -1.83
C VAL A 31 -2.96 -13.41 -0.35
N ILE A 32 -3.86 -12.49 0.00
CA ILE A 32 -4.07 -12.07 1.39
C ILE A 32 -4.55 -13.25 2.25
N LYS A 33 -5.52 -14.03 1.78
CA LYS A 33 -6.01 -15.22 2.49
C LYS A 33 -4.90 -16.22 2.81
N ASN A 34 -4.03 -16.52 1.84
CA ASN A 34 -3.01 -17.55 2.01
C ASN A 34 -1.77 -17.07 2.76
N ILE A 35 -1.42 -15.78 2.65
CA ILE A 35 -0.24 -15.21 3.30
C ILE A 35 -0.57 -14.64 4.68
N GLU A 36 -1.59 -13.78 4.75
CA GLU A 36 -1.96 -13.02 5.96
C GLU A 36 -2.99 -13.74 6.83
N LYS A 37 -3.63 -14.79 6.30
CA LYS A 37 -4.72 -15.52 6.97
C LYS A 37 -5.92 -14.63 7.30
N ARG A 38 -6.21 -13.69 6.41
CA ARG A 38 -7.34 -12.74 6.48
C ARG A 38 -8.15 -12.75 5.19
N GLU A 39 -9.42 -12.43 5.29
CA GLU A 39 -10.33 -12.35 4.14
C GLU A 39 -10.41 -10.91 3.60
N VAL A 40 -10.27 -10.78 2.28
CA VAL A 40 -10.59 -9.52 1.59
C VAL A 40 -12.08 -9.53 1.30
N LEU A 41 -12.81 -8.59 1.89
CA LEU A 41 -14.27 -8.50 1.79
C LEU A 41 -14.70 -7.59 0.62
N GLU A 42 -15.82 -7.94 -0.01
CA GLU A 42 -16.44 -7.13 -1.05
C GLU A 42 -16.88 -5.78 -0.47
N PHE A 43 -16.60 -4.68 -1.18
CA PHE A 43 -16.93 -3.34 -0.71
C PHE A 43 -18.37 -2.96 -1.06
N LYS A 44 -19.22 -2.76 -0.03
CA LYS A 44 -20.66 -2.45 -0.20
C LYS A 44 -21.12 -1.16 0.50
N ASN A 45 -20.22 -0.44 1.17
CA ASN A 45 -20.61 0.70 2.01
C ASN A 45 -20.64 2.02 1.21
N ALA A 46 -21.81 2.34 0.65
CA ALA A 46 -22.02 3.55 -0.15
C ALA A 46 -21.83 4.85 0.66
N ARG A 47 -22.18 4.84 1.95
CA ARG A 47 -22.02 6.00 2.84
C ARG A 47 -20.55 6.30 3.07
N LEU A 48 -19.75 5.30 3.39
CA LEU A 48 -18.30 5.42 3.50
C LEU A 48 -17.68 5.91 2.18
N LEU A 49 -18.13 5.38 1.04
CA LEU A 49 -17.65 5.85 -0.27
C LEU A 49 -17.91 7.35 -0.48
N GLY A 50 -19.09 7.83 -0.07
CA GLY A 50 -19.41 9.26 -0.09
C GLY A 50 -18.45 10.10 0.76
N LEU A 51 -18.18 9.66 2.00
CA LEU A 51 -17.26 10.33 2.90
C LEU A 51 -15.82 10.32 2.39
N LEU A 52 -15.34 9.18 1.85
CA LEU A 52 -14.00 9.09 1.24
C LEU A 52 -13.88 10.01 0.02
N LYS A 53 -14.91 10.11 -0.82
CA LYS A 53 -14.94 11.05 -1.96
C LYS A 53 -14.87 12.51 -1.48
N SER A 54 -15.59 12.85 -0.41
CA SER A 54 -15.51 14.18 0.20
C SER A 54 -14.12 14.46 0.75
N ALA A 55 -13.52 13.52 1.49
CA ALA A 55 -12.15 13.66 1.99
C ALA A 55 -11.13 13.84 0.84
N CYS A 56 -11.26 13.07 -0.26
CA CYS A 56 -10.42 13.24 -1.44
C CYS A 56 -10.55 14.65 -2.03
N LYS A 57 -11.78 15.15 -2.19
CA LYS A 57 -12.03 16.51 -2.69
C LYS A 57 -11.38 17.57 -1.81
N ASN A 58 -11.57 17.46 -0.50
CA ASN A 58 -11.03 18.43 0.45
C ASN A 58 -9.50 18.39 0.54
N THR A 59 -8.87 17.25 0.21
CA THR A 59 -7.41 17.08 0.24
C THR A 59 -6.69 17.91 -0.83
N ILE A 60 -7.35 18.19 -1.97
CA ILE A 60 -6.70 18.78 -3.15
C ILE A 60 -6.16 20.18 -2.87
N THR A 61 -6.97 21.08 -2.32
CA THR A 61 -6.58 22.47 -2.10
C THR A 61 -5.42 22.59 -1.09
N PRO A 62 -5.48 21.96 0.11
CA PRO A 62 -4.37 21.99 1.06
C PRO A 62 -3.06 21.42 0.49
N VAL A 63 -3.11 20.35 -0.31
CA VAL A 63 -1.90 19.81 -0.97
C VAL A 63 -1.33 20.82 -1.95
N ASN A 64 -2.16 21.41 -2.81
CA ASN A 64 -1.70 22.32 -3.85
C ASN A 64 -1.13 23.63 -3.29
N ASN A 65 -1.62 24.08 -2.13
CA ASN A 65 -1.08 25.26 -1.43
C ASN A 65 0.36 25.09 -0.92
N ILE A 66 0.91 23.87 -0.90
CA ILE A 66 2.30 23.61 -0.47
C ILE A 66 3.29 23.95 -1.59
N GLU A 67 2.86 23.95 -2.86
CA GLU A 67 3.73 24.16 -4.04
C GLU A 67 5.00 23.29 -4.03
N PHE A 68 4.84 22.01 -3.68
CA PHE A 68 5.96 21.11 -3.43
C PHE A 68 6.84 20.86 -4.67
N SER A 69 8.14 21.13 -4.57
CA SER A 69 9.15 20.77 -5.56
C SER A 69 10.12 19.74 -4.97
N GLY A 70 9.99 18.48 -5.37
CA GLY A 70 10.83 17.40 -4.83
C GLY A 70 10.52 16.03 -5.46
N ARG A 71 10.86 14.95 -4.74
CA ARG A 71 10.65 13.60 -5.27
C ARG A 71 9.17 13.23 -5.23
N PRO A 72 8.62 12.55 -6.26
CA PRO A 72 7.23 12.11 -6.27
C PRO A 72 6.81 11.28 -5.04
N ASN A 73 7.72 10.50 -4.46
CA ASN A 73 7.43 9.72 -3.24
C ASN A 73 7.22 10.61 -2.00
N GLU A 74 7.99 11.69 -1.87
CA GLU A 74 7.82 12.67 -0.79
C GLU A 74 6.50 13.43 -0.96
N PHE A 75 6.15 13.78 -2.21
CA PHE A 75 4.84 14.33 -2.52
C PHE A 75 3.69 13.37 -2.14
N GLY A 76 3.84 12.08 -2.43
CA GLY A 76 2.88 11.05 -2.02
C GLY A 76 2.67 11.01 -0.50
N ASN A 77 3.74 11.16 0.30
CA ASN A 77 3.64 11.22 1.76
C ASN A 77 2.87 12.46 2.24
N ILE A 78 3.06 13.61 1.59
CA ILE A 78 2.33 14.85 1.88
C ILE A 78 0.83 14.63 1.61
N VAL A 79 0.49 14.10 0.44
CA VAL A 79 -0.90 13.77 0.06
C VAL A 79 -1.52 12.82 1.08
N ALA A 80 -0.79 11.79 1.52
CA ALA A 80 -1.31 10.82 2.48
C ALA A 80 -1.59 11.41 3.86
N ASN A 81 -0.71 12.28 4.35
CA ASN A 81 -0.91 12.95 5.63
C ASN A 81 -2.10 13.91 5.59
N LEU A 82 -2.24 14.71 4.54
CA LEU A 82 -3.37 15.63 4.39
C LEU A 82 -4.69 14.88 4.18
N PHE A 83 -4.70 13.80 3.41
CA PHE A 83 -5.87 12.95 3.27
C PHE A 83 -6.35 12.37 4.61
N ALA A 84 -5.42 11.92 5.47
CA ALA A 84 -5.77 11.42 6.79
C ALA A 84 -6.42 12.50 7.69
N ILE A 85 -5.99 13.76 7.56
CA ILE A 85 -6.59 14.90 8.25
C ILE A 85 -8.02 15.12 7.72
N GLU A 86 -8.19 15.15 6.40
CA GLU A 86 -9.50 15.37 5.78
C GLU A 86 -10.49 14.24 6.05
N CYS A 87 -10.04 12.99 6.13
CA CYS A 87 -10.88 11.88 6.57
C CYS A 87 -11.45 12.12 7.97
N LYS A 88 -10.60 12.56 8.92
CA LYS A 88 -11.06 12.91 10.27
C LYS A 88 -12.00 14.11 10.26
N GLY A 89 -11.72 15.11 9.41
CA GLY A 89 -12.58 16.29 9.22
C GLY A 89 -13.99 15.95 8.76
N VAL A 90 -14.15 14.90 7.95
CA VAL A 90 -15.48 14.39 7.53
C VAL A 90 -16.07 13.34 8.49
N GLY A 91 -15.47 13.16 9.67
CA GLY A 91 -15.97 12.27 10.73
C GLY A 91 -15.63 10.80 10.57
N LEU A 92 -14.66 10.44 9.71
CA LEU A 92 -14.15 9.06 9.64
C LEU A 92 -13.11 8.80 10.75
N ASP A 93 -13.22 7.64 11.39
CA ASP A 93 -12.16 7.11 12.25
C ASP A 93 -11.02 6.55 11.38
N TYR A 94 -10.18 7.45 10.87
CA TYR A 94 -9.01 7.12 10.05
C TYR A 94 -7.75 7.03 10.91
N GLN A 95 -7.08 5.89 10.83
CA GLN A 95 -5.92 5.54 11.64
C GLN A 95 -4.76 5.06 10.76
N LYS A 96 -3.53 5.29 11.22
CA LYS A 96 -2.36 4.57 10.66
C LYS A 96 -2.42 3.11 11.11
N PRO A 97 -2.29 2.12 10.22
CA PRO A 97 -2.31 0.71 10.60
C PRO A 97 -1.16 0.38 11.55
N LYS A 98 -1.49 -0.33 12.62
CA LYS A 98 -0.51 -0.93 13.53
C LYS A 98 -0.16 -2.32 13.01
N ASP A 99 1.08 -2.75 13.27
CA ASP A 99 1.49 -4.11 12.95
C ASP A 99 1.02 -5.11 14.03
N THR A 100 1.31 -6.40 13.83
CA THR A 100 1.01 -7.48 14.79
C THR A 100 1.65 -7.30 16.18
N GLN A 101 2.63 -6.40 16.33
CA GLN A 101 3.23 -6.03 17.61
C GLN A 101 2.64 -4.76 18.21
N GLY A 102 1.63 -4.18 17.58
CA GLY A 102 1.02 -2.91 17.99
C GLY A 102 1.87 -1.69 17.65
N LYS A 103 2.97 -1.83 16.92
CA LYS A 103 3.84 -0.71 16.53
C LYS A 103 3.31 -0.06 15.26
N GLY A 104 3.31 1.27 15.25
CA GLY A 104 3.09 2.03 14.02
C GLY A 104 4.30 1.89 13.12
N LYS A 105 4.09 1.47 11.87
CA LYS A 105 5.14 1.44 10.84
C LYS A 105 4.83 2.48 9.77
N GLU A 106 5.80 3.32 9.46
CA GLU A 106 5.65 4.33 8.40
C GLU A 106 5.62 3.70 7.00
N SER A 107 6.29 2.57 6.81
CA SER A 107 6.41 1.91 5.52
C SER A 107 5.59 0.61 5.43
N GLY A 108 5.30 0.20 4.20
CA GLY A 108 4.61 -1.05 3.89
C GLY A 108 3.09 -0.92 3.88
N TYR A 109 2.47 -1.84 3.15
CA TYR A 109 1.02 -1.88 2.93
C TYR A 109 0.26 -2.39 4.17
N PRO A 110 -0.92 -1.83 4.49
CA PRO A 110 -1.55 -0.65 3.89
C PRO A 110 -1.11 0.67 4.56
N ASP A 111 -1.43 1.79 3.92
CA ASP A 111 -1.19 3.15 4.43
C ASP A 111 -2.19 3.59 5.52
N GLY A 112 -3.44 3.12 5.44
CA GLY A 112 -4.55 3.54 6.29
C GLY A 112 -5.49 2.42 6.72
N LEU A 113 -6.14 2.61 7.87
CA LEU A 113 -7.25 1.81 8.36
C LEU A 113 -8.39 2.75 8.73
N VAL A 114 -9.57 2.50 8.19
CA VAL A 114 -10.82 3.17 8.58
C VAL A 114 -11.70 2.19 9.34
N VAL A 115 -12.20 2.61 10.49
CA VAL A 115 -13.27 1.92 11.21
C VAL A 115 -14.56 2.68 10.98
N PHE A 116 -15.56 2.02 10.40
CA PHE A 116 -16.83 2.66 10.10
C PHE A 116 -17.97 1.65 10.21
N GLU A 117 -19.03 1.99 10.95
CA GLU A 117 -20.20 1.11 11.16
C GLU A 117 -19.82 -0.30 11.62
N ASN A 118 -18.85 -0.40 12.55
CA ASN A 118 -18.28 -1.65 13.07
C ASN A 118 -17.62 -2.56 12.01
N GLN A 119 -17.22 -1.99 10.87
CA GLN A 119 -16.46 -2.67 9.82
C GLN A 119 -15.08 -2.02 9.65
N TYR A 120 -14.14 -2.81 9.13
CA TYR A 120 -12.76 -2.40 8.87
C TYR A 120 -12.53 -2.21 7.36
N PHE A 121 -11.81 -1.15 7.00
CA PHE A 121 -11.47 -0.83 5.63
C PHE A 121 -10.01 -0.41 5.53
N TYR A 122 -9.22 -1.13 4.75
CA TYR A 122 -7.84 -0.74 4.46
C TYR A 122 -7.80 0.22 3.28
N THR A 123 -7.01 1.28 3.41
CA THR A 123 -6.77 2.24 2.34
C THR A 123 -5.29 2.29 2.00
N GLU A 124 -4.98 2.30 0.71
CA GLU A 124 -3.64 2.54 0.18
C GLU A 124 -3.66 3.80 -0.68
N LEU A 125 -2.72 4.69 -0.45
CA LEU A 125 -2.66 5.95 -1.16
C LEU A 125 -1.58 5.93 -2.23
N LYS A 126 -1.94 6.53 -3.37
CA LYS A 126 -1.06 6.66 -4.53
C LYS A 126 -1.24 8.01 -5.18
N THR A 127 -0.17 8.48 -5.78
CA THR A 127 -0.19 9.59 -6.74
C THR A 127 0.21 9.04 -8.11
N CYS A 128 -0.45 9.50 -9.16
CA CYS A 128 -0.14 9.09 -10.53
C CYS A 128 -0.17 10.30 -11.45
N GLU A 129 0.84 10.45 -12.30
CA GLU A 129 0.83 11.48 -13.33
C GLU A 129 -0.35 11.22 -14.29
N GLN A 130 -1.17 12.25 -14.56
CA GLN A 130 -2.38 12.11 -15.36
C GLN A 130 -2.12 11.46 -16.74
N SER A 131 -0.99 11.78 -17.37
CA SER A 131 -0.53 11.22 -18.65
C SER A 131 -0.18 9.72 -18.61
N LYS A 132 -0.02 9.15 -17.40
CA LYS A 132 0.49 7.79 -17.18
C LYS A 132 -0.55 6.82 -16.60
N GLN A 133 -1.80 7.23 -16.49
CA GLN A 133 -2.88 6.39 -15.92
C GLN A 133 -3.05 5.04 -16.63
N ASN A 134 -2.85 5.02 -17.95
CA ASN A 134 -2.98 3.80 -18.77
C ASN A 134 -1.66 3.04 -18.97
N GLN A 135 -0.58 3.43 -18.27
CA GLN A 135 0.71 2.78 -18.42
C GLN A 135 0.83 1.53 -17.54
N THR A 136 1.65 0.58 -17.97
CA THR A 136 1.93 -0.69 -17.28
C THR A 136 2.85 -0.56 -16.05
N LEU A 137 3.12 0.68 -15.61
CA LEU A 137 3.94 0.96 -14.44
C LEU A 137 3.30 0.35 -13.19
N ARG A 138 4.14 -0.12 -12.27
CA ARG A 138 3.70 -0.81 -11.06
C ARG A 138 3.09 0.22 -10.09
N SER A 139 1.77 0.30 -10.05
CA SER A 139 1.04 1.26 -9.20
C SER A 139 0.70 0.74 -7.81
N PHE A 140 0.90 -0.56 -7.54
CA PHE A 140 0.58 -1.20 -6.27
C PHE A 140 1.70 -2.16 -5.85
N PHE A 141 2.12 -2.05 -4.59
CA PHE A 141 3.14 -2.91 -3.99
C PHE A 141 2.62 -3.47 -2.68
N TYR A 142 2.60 -4.79 -2.59
CA TYR A 142 2.41 -5.51 -1.34
C TYR A 142 3.61 -6.43 -1.16
N SER A 143 4.30 -6.27 -0.04
CA SER A 143 5.44 -7.10 0.33
C SER A 143 5.10 -7.79 1.65
N PRO A 144 4.88 -9.12 1.65
CA PRO A 144 4.58 -9.89 2.85
C PRO A 144 5.59 -9.63 3.96
N SER A 145 5.11 -9.49 5.19
CA SER A 145 5.96 -9.29 6.36
C SER A 145 5.56 -10.25 7.47
N THR A 146 6.54 -10.73 8.23
CA THR A 146 6.29 -11.46 9.49
C THR A 146 5.58 -10.59 10.53
N HIS A 147 5.61 -9.27 10.35
CA HIS A 147 4.95 -8.27 11.18
C HIS A 147 3.99 -7.44 10.31
N SER A 148 2.92 -8.10 9.90
CA SER A 148 1.89 -7.56 9.00
C SER A 148 1.06 -6.46 9.65
N LYS A 149 0.56 -5.54 8.81
CA LYS A 149 -0.43 -4.51 9.15
C LYS A 149 -1.87 -4.94 8.83
N ILE A 150 -2.06 -6.09 8.18
CA ILE A 150 -3.36 -6.63 7.81
C ILE A 150 -3.82 -7.57 8.93
N LEU A 151 -4.59 -7.01 9.86
CA LEU A 151 -5.01 -7.64 11.11
C LEU A 151 -6.50 -8.02 11.12
N TYR A 152 -7.30 -7.49 10.21
CA TYR A 152 -8.75 -7.68 10.17
C TYR A 152 -9.18 -8.20 8.81
N ASP A 153 -10.29 -8.94 8.80
CA ASP A 153 -11.04 -9.19 7.57
C ASP A 153 -11.71 -7.87 7.18
N ALA A 154 -11.42 -7.39 5.98
CA ALA A 154 -11.69 -6.01 5.60
C ALA A 154 -11.83 -5.86 4.09
N SER A 155 -12.51 -4.80 3.65
CA SER A 155 -12.39 -4.35 2.26
C SER A 155 -11.08 -3.57 2.09
N HIS A 156 -10.44 -3.74 0.93
CA HIS A 156 -9.19 -3.05 0.60
C HIS A 156 -9.42 -2.10 -0.57
N LEU A 157 -9.12 -0.82 -0.36
CA LEU A 157 -9.31 0.26 -1.31
C LEU A 157 -7.96 0.91 -1.65
N VAL A 158 -7.73 1.17 -2.93
CA VAL A 158 -6.63 2.02 -3.40
C VAL A 158 -7.22 3.36 -3.82
N ILE A 159 -6.69 4.43 -3.24
CA ILE A 159 -7.07 5.80 -3.56
C ILE A 159 -5.90 6.43 -4.31
N CYS A 160 -6.14 6.78 -5.57
CA CYS A 160 -5.14 7.36 -6.44
C CYS A 160 -5.50 8.79 -6.80
N PHE A 161 -4.69 9.75 -6.36
CA PHE A 161 -4.79 11.14 -6.77
C PHE A 161 -3.99 11.37 -8.04
N LEU A 162 -4.59 12.07 -9.00
CA LEU A 162 -3.91 12.39 -10.25
C LEU A 162 -3.11 13.68 -10.13
N THR A 163 -1.91 13.65 -10.69
CA THR A 163 -0.93 14.72 -10.54
C THR A 163 -0.52 15.28 -11.89
N TYR A 164 -0.09 16.53 -11.87
CA TYR A 164 0.60 17.19 -12.98
C TYR A 164 1.74 18.06 -12.43
N LYS A 165 2.60 18.53 -13.33
CA LYS A 165 3.66 19.49 -12.99
C LYS A 165 3.28 20.87 -13.50
N ASN A 166 3.45 21.88 -12.65
CA ASN A 166 3.43 23.28 -13.04
C ASN A 166 4.79 23.89 -12.71
N GLY A 167 5.63 24.09 -13.74
CA GLY A 167 7.05 24.39 -13.52
C GLY A 167 7.75 23.27 -12.76
N SER A 168 8.38 23.59 -11.63
CA SER A 168 9.03 22.63 -10.72
C SER A 168 8.08 22.00 -9.71
N ALA A 169 6.88 22.55 -9.52
CA ALA A 169 5.92 22.10 -8.51
C ALA A 169 5.11 20.88 -8.99
N LEU A 170 4.95 19.90 -8.10
CA LEU A 170 4.00 18.80 -8.24
C LEU A 170 2.67 19.19 -7.60
N LEU A 171 1.59 19.04 -8.36
CA LEU A 171 0.24 19.43 -7.95
C LEU A 171 -0.76 18.30 -8.25
N LEU A 172 -1.87 18.28 -7.51
CA LEU A 172 -3.03 17.46 -7.80
C LEU A 172 -3.91 18.17 -8.84
N ASN A 173 -4.37 17.45 -9.86
CA ASN A 173 -5.15 18.02 -10.97
C ASN A 173 -6.66 18.15 -10.67
N GLY A 174 -7.10 17.75 -9.47
CA GLY A 174 -8.51 17.75 -9.08
C GLY A 174 -9.24 16.41 -9.25
N GLU A 175 -8.64 15.45 -9.94
CA GLU A 175 -9.20 14.13 -10.20
C GLU A 175 -8.57 13.05 -9.30
N PHE A 176 -9.37 12.03 -8.97
CA PHE A 176 -8.93 10.88 -8.19
C PHE A 176 -9.77 9.64 -8.53
N HIS A 177 -9.16 8.47 -8.28
CA HIS A 177 -9.80 7.16 -8.43
C HIS A 177 -9.86 6.44 -7.09
N ILE A 178 -10.98 5.80 -6.79
CA ILE A 178 -11.11 4.87 -5.67
C ILE A 178 -11.37 3.48 -6.26
N VAL A 179 -10.40 2.58 -6.09
CA VAL A 179 -10.43 1.24 -6.67
C VAL A 179 -10.53 0.23 -5.54
N TYR A 180 -11.55 -0.61 -5.55
CA TYR A 180 -11.61 -1.74 -4.62
C TYR A 180 -10.81 -2.93 -5.16
N MET A 181 -10.14 -3.65 -4.26
CA MET A 181 -9.17 -4.68 -4.62
C MET A 181 -9.73 -6.11 -4.68
N TYR A 182 -11.00 -6.30 -4.30
CA TYR A 182 -11.64 -7.64 -4.18
C TYR A 182 -11.50 -8.51 -5.44
N GLU A 183 -11.67 -7.92 -6.62
CA GLU A 183 -11.61 -8.63 -7.92
C GLU A 183 -10.26 -8.47 -8.64
N LYS A 184 -9.30 -7.76 -8.04
CA LYS A 184 -8.05 -7.43 -8.72
C LYS A 184 -7.07 -8.60 -8.65
N GLU A 185 -6.29 -8.76 -9.70
CA GLU A 185 -5.13 -9.66 -9.69
C GLU A 185 -3.84 -8.89 -9.44
N VAL A 186 -2.95 -9.49 -8.67
CA VAL A 186 -1.59 -9.00 -8.44
C VAL A 186 -0.58 -9.95 -9.06
N LYS A 187 0.56 -9.41 -9.48
CA LYS A 187 1.67 -10.17 -10.05
C LYS A 187 2.76 -10.34 -9.01
N LEU A 188 3.18 -11.57 -8.73
CA LEU A 188 4.35 -11.83 -7.89
C LEU A 188 5.61 -11.35 -8.60
N LYS A 189 6.38 -10.46 -7.96
CA LYS A 189 7.73 -10.12 -8.40
C LYS A 189 8.69 -10.37 -7.25
N LEU A 190 9.61 -11.31 -7.43
CA LEU A 190 10.64 -11.62 -6.45
C LEU A 190 11.80 -10.64 -6.55
N GLU A 191 12.36 -10.27 -5.41
CA GLU A 191 13.51 -9.39 -5.28
C GLU A 191 14.43 -9.93 -4.18
N TYR A 192 15.74 -9.89 -4.42
CA TYR A 192 16.76 -10.09 -3.40
C TYR A 192 17.22 -8.72 -2.91
N ASN A 193 17.28 -8.53 -1.60
CA ASN A 193 17.65 -7.25 -0.99
C ASN A 193 18.70 -7.46 0.11
N ILE A 194 19.56 -6.46 0.31
CA ILE A 194 20.54 -6.38 1.39
C ILE A 194 20.59 -4.91 1.86
N ASN A 195 20.75 -4.67 3.16
CA ASN A 195 20.84 -3.30 3.66
C ASN A 195 22.28 -2.77 3.60
N ASN A 196 22.45 -1.44 3.65
CA ASN A 196 23.77 -0.80 3.56
C ASN A 196 24.76 -1.28 4.63
N LYS A 197 24.26 -1.55 5.86
CA LYS A 197 25.12 -2.03 6.95
C LYS A 197 25.68 -3.41 6.64
N GLU A 198 24.88 -4.31 6.07
CA GLU A 198 25.32 -5.65 5.67
C GLU A 198 26.22 -5.60 4.43
N LEU A 199 25.88 -4.77 3.44
CA LEU A 199 26.64 -4.65 2.21
C LEU A 199 28.04 -4.06 2.42
N TYR A 200 28.16 -3.05 3.29
CA TYR A 200 29.42 -2.33 3.53
C TYR A 200 30.09 -2.63 4.87
N GLY A 201 29.41 -3.31 5.80
CA GLY A 201 29.92 -3.61 7.15
C GLY A 201 30.96 -4.72 7.22
N GLY A 202 31.52 -5.13 6.08
CA GLY A 202 32.54 -6.16 5.96
C GLY A 202 33.82 -5.64 5.30
N LYS A 203 34.64 -6.56 4.79
CA LYS A 203 35.85 -6.21 4.05
C LYS A 203 35.47 -5.60 2.70
N LEU A 204 35.70 -4.30 2.56
CA LEU A 204 35.63 -3.59 1.28
C LEU A 204 36.83 -3.99 0.41
N LEU A 205 36.62 -4.11 -0.90
CA LEU A 205 37.70 -4.36 -1.87
C LEU A 205 38.51 -3.09 -2.13
#